data_AF-A0A358IWE2-F1
#
_entry.id   AF-A0A358IWE2-F1
#
_cell.length_a   1.000
_cell.length_b   1.000
_cell.length_c   1.000
_cell.angle_alpha   90.00
_cell.angle_beta   90.00
_cell.angle_gamma   90.00
#
_symmetry.space_group_name_H-M   'P 1'
#
loop_
_entity.id
_entity.type
_entity.pdbx_description
1 polymer ?
#
loop_
_entity_poly.entity_id
_entity_poly.type
_entity_poly.pdbx_seq_one_letter_code
_entity_poly.pdbx_strand_id
1 'polypeptide(L)' 'MKVGLFGGSFNPAHDGHAHVAATAMQRLGLDRVVWLVSPQNPLKSAHETA' A
#
# COMPACT_ATOMS: atom_id res chain seq x y z
N MET A 1 -5.47 -16.03 11.38
CA MET A 1 -4.56 -14.96 10.95
C MET A 1 -4.97 -14.45 9.57
N LYS A 2 -5.49 -13.23 9.46
CA LYS A 2 -5.94 -12.53 8.24
C LYS A 2 -4.92 -11.44 7.89
N VAL A 3 -4.38 -11.49 6.67
CA VAL A 3 -3.35 -10.57 6.19
C VAL A 3 -3.88 -9.82 4.97
N GLY A 4 -3.82 -8.49 5.01
CA GLY A 4 -4.06 -7.65 3.83
C GLY A 4 -2.76 -7.33 3.10
N LEU A 5 -2.77 -7.37 1.77
CA LEU A 5 -1.66 -6.88 0.94
C LEU A 5 -2.04 -5.52 0.38
N PHE A 6 -1.22 -4.50 0.66
CA PHE A 6 -1.42 -3.15 0.18
C PHE A 6 -0.29 -2.77 -0.78
N GLY A 7 -0.55 -2.91 -2.08
CA GLY A 7 0.42 -2.64 -3.14
C GLY A 7 0.45 -1.18 -3.58
N GLY A 8 1.64 -0.67 -3.86
CA GLY A 8 1.83 0.69 -4.39
C GLY A 8 3.29 1.08 -4.52
N SER A 9 3.58 2.11 -5.31
CA SER A 9 4.94 2.66 -5.43
C SER A 9 5.37 3.43 -4.18
N PHE A 10 4.41 4.03 -3.45
CA PHE A 10 4.66 4.80 -2.23
C PHE A 10 5.84 5.78 -2.36
N ASN A 11 5.87 6.55 -3.45
CA ASN A 11 6.95 7.48 -3.79
C ASN A 11 6.43 8.95 -3.78
N PRO A 12 6.41 9.63 -2.61
CA PRO A 12 6.75 9.15 -1.27
C PRO A 12 5.56 8.52 -0.52
N ALA A 13 5.87 7.71 0.48
CA ALA A 13 4.90 7.28 1.48
C ALA A 13 4.47 8.51 2.31
N HIS A 14 3.20 8.53 2.73
CA HIS A 14 2.61 9.67 3.44
C HIS A 14 1.39 9.22 4.27
N ASP A 15 0.84 10.12 5.08
CA ASP A 15 -0.21 9.80 6.06
C ASP A 15 -1.48 9.20 5.45
N GLY A 16 -1.87 9.63 4.25
CA GLY A 16 -2.96 8.99 3.50
C GLY A 16 -2.78 7.48 3.30
N HIS A 17 -1.56 7.01 3.01
CA HIS A 17 -1.29 5.58 2.88
C HIS A 17 -1.41 4.85 4.24
N ALA A 18 -0.91 5.48 5.31
CA ALA A 18 -1.05 4.96 6.68
C ALA A 18 -2.52 4.86 7.10
N HIS A 19 -3.31 5.89 6.77
CA HIS A 19 -4.74 5.93 7.05
C HIS A 19 -5.51 4.80 6.34
N VAL A 20 -5.19 4.52 5.08
CA VAL A 20 -5.80 3.39 4.33
C VAL A 20 -5.46 2.06 4.98
N ALA A 21 -4.18 1.83 5.33
CA ALA A 21 -3.77 0.59 5.97
C ALA A 21 -4.46 0.37 7.33
N ALA A 22 -4.51 1.41 8.18
CA ALA A 22 -5.18 1.35 9.48
C ALA A 22 -6.69 1.12 9.34
N THR A 23 -7.33 1.80 8.39
CA THR A 23 -8.76 1.64 8.09
C THR A 23 -9.07 0.22 7.62
N ALA A 24 -8.23 -0.35 6.75
CA ALA A 24 -8.38 -1.73 6.29
C ALA A 24 -8.24 -2.73 7.45
N MET A 25 -7.27 -2.53 8.35
CA MET A 25 -7.13 -3.36 9.55
C MET A 25 -8.40 -3.37 10.39
N GLN A 26 -8.95 -2.19 10.68
CA GLN A 26 -10.16 -2.06 11.51
C GLN A 26 -11.41 -2.61 10.81
N ARG A 27 -11.67 -2.18 9.56
CA ARG A 27 -12.94 -2.50 8.87
C ARG A 27 -13.02 -3.93 8.38
N LEU A 28 -11.89 -4.57 8.10
CA LEU A 28 -11.85 -5.96 7.60
C LEU A 28 -11.41 -6.96 8.70
N GLY A 29 -11.09 -6.46 9.89
CA GLY A 29 -10.56 -7.25 11.00
C GLY A 29 -9.28 -7.99 10.62
N LEU A 30 -8.30 -7.29 10.04
CA LEU A 30 -7.02 -7.88 9.68
C LEU A 30 -6.08 -7.88 10.88
N ASP A 31 -5.30 -8.95 11.01
CA ASP A 31 -4.25 -9.02 12.03
C ASP A 31 -3.03 -8.17 11.64
N ARG A 32 -2.78 -8.02 10.34
CA ARG A 32 -1.75 -7.10 9.80
C ARG A 32 -2.02 -6.72 8.35
N VAL A 33 -1.43 -5.60 7.94
CA VAL A 33 -1.32 -5.19 6.54
C VAL A 33 0.16 -5.20 6.15
N VAL A 34 0.49 -5.88 5.06
CA VAL A 34 1.82 -5.87 4.45
C VAL A 34 1.82 -4.85 3.33
N TRP A 35 2.71 -3.86 3.42
CA TRP A 35 2.94 -2.88 2.37
C TRP A 35 3.85 -3.51 1.32
N LEU A 36 3.30 -3.79 0.15
CA LEU A 36 4.01 -4.40 -0.95
C LEU A 36 4.50 -3.29 -1.89
N VAL A 37 5.70 -2.80 -1.63
CA VAL A 37 6.32 -1.72 -2.42
C VAL A 37 6.60 -2.23 -3.83
N SER A 38 6.04 -1.55 -4.84
CA SER A 38 6.29 -1.84 -6.25
C SER A 38 7.28 -0.83 -6.84
N PRO A 39 8.45 -1.24 -7.35
CA PRO A 39 9.41 -0.33 -7.96
C PRO A 39 8.88 0.33 -9.23
N GLN A 40 7.91 -0.31 -9.89
CA GLN A 40 7.26 0.23 -11.08
C GLN A 40 5.78 -0.14 -11.11
N ASN A 41 4.90 0.85 -11.29
CA ASN A 41 3.50 0.58 -11.63
C ASN A 41 3.44 0.19 -13.13
N PRO A 42 2.93 -1.01 -13.49
CA PRO A 42 2.87 -1.45 -14.88
C PRO A 42 2.06 -0.55 -15.82
N LEU A 43 1.20 0.31 -15.26
CA LEU A 43 0.31 1.21 -16.00
C LEU A 43 0.88 2.64 -16.11
N LYS A 44 2.05 2.92 -15.53
CA LYS A 44 2.70 4.23 -15.58
C LYS A 44 4.05 4.12 -16.26
N SER A 45 4.54 5.22 -16.84
CA SER A 45 5.90 5.24 -17.39
C SER A 45 6.93 5.14 -16.27
N ALA A 46 8.13 4.61 -16.56
CA ALA A 46 9.19 4.45 -15.56
C ALA A 46 9.60 5.77 -14.91
N HIS A 47 9.52 6.86 -15.67
CA HIS A 47 9.85 8.21 -15.22
C HIS A 47 8.85 8.77 -14.19
N GLU A 48 7.61 8.26 -14.14
CA GLU A 48 6.56 8.76 -13.24
C GLU A 48 6.50 8.02 -11.89
N THR A 49 7.22 6.91 -11.76
CA THR A 49 7.14 6.03 -10.58
C THR A 49 8.49 5.79 -9.90
N ALA A 50 9.60 6.05 -10.58
CA ALA A 50 10.95 6.04 -10.01
C ALA A 50 11.22 7.26 -9.13
#